data_AF-A3X8C0-F1
#
_entry.id   AF-A3X8C0-F1
#
_cell.length_a   1.000
_cell.length_b   1.000
_cell.length_c   1.000
_cell.angle_alpha   90.00
_cell.angle_beta   90.00
_cell.angle_gamma   90.00
#
_symmetry.space_group_name_H-M   'P 1'
#
loop_
_entity.id
_entity.type
_entity.pdbx_description
1 polymer ?
#
loop_
_entity_poly.entity_id
_entity_poly.type
_entity_poly.pdbx_seq_one_letter_code
_entity_poly.pdbx_strand_id
1 'polypeptide(L)'
;MTQTLYRSGLAVLCLAIALSACWASLALWNRLPFGSLARGAVALGFATLALMVLRGLFRPRRLRALATYCLALTTVLTWWASLTPPTTGNWAPDVAHQVTGELTGSTLTLKHVRNFTWRSPSDFDAKWESRSYDLDRLESVDLFMSHWSGETIGHMIISFGFSDGDQLAWSVEVRRQIDGGFSPIADLFKSNTLVLIAADERDVLGTRTNARGEDVYIYRTNTGAKMSISTAPTPGRKPRVLSCCNM
;
A
#
# COMPACT_ATOMS: atom_id res chain seq x y z
N MET A 1 45.25 4.62 -0.65
CA MET A 1 43.89 5.23 -0.66
C MET A 1 43.11 4.89 -1.94
N THR A 2 43.69 5.08 -3.13
CA THR A 2 43.03 4.82 -4.44
C THR A 2 42.63 3.37 -4.71
N GLN A 3 43.44 2.38 -4.34
CA GLN A 3 43.07 0.96 -4.52
C GLN A 3 41.92 0.50 -3.60
N THR A 4 41.90 0.99 -2.35
CA THR A 4 40.81 0.70 -1.41
C THR A 4 39.50 1.30 -1.88
N LEU A 5 39.52 2.59 -2.31
CA LEU A 5 38.38 3.27 -2.92
C LEU A 5 37.85 2.52 -4.16
N TYR A 6 38.74 2.04 -5.03
CA TYR A 6 38.36 1.27 -6.22
C TYR A 6 37.71 -0.07 -5.86
N ARG A 7 38.27 -0.83 -4.92
CA ARG A 7 37.72 -2.12 -4.48
C ARG A 7 36.36 -1.95 -3.79
N SER A 8 36.22 -0.94 -2.95
CA SER A 8 34.94 -0.60 -2.31
C SER A 8 33.89 -0.20 -3.35
N GLY A 9 34.26 0.64 -4.33
CA GLY A 9 33.36 1.02 -5.42
C GLY A 9 32.89 -0.18 -6.26
N LEU A 10 33.80 -1.12 -6.57
CA LEU A 10 33.45 -2.35 -7.29
C LEU A 10 32.53 -3.25 -6.46
N ALA A 11 32.78 -3.39 -5.15
CA ALA A 11 31.91 -4.17 -4.26
C ALA A 11 30.49 -3.59 -4.19
N VAL A 12 30.36 -2.27 -4.06
CA VAL A 12 29.07 -1.57 -4.07
C VAL A 12 28.36 -1.78 -5.41
N LEU A 13 29.08 -1.67 -6.54
CA LEU A 13 28.50 -1.94 -7.86
C LEU A 13 27.99 -3.37 -8.01
N CYS A 14 28.79 -4.36 -7.57
CA CYS A 14 28.38 -5.76 -7.59
C CYS A 14 27.13 -6.00 -6.72
N LEU A 15 27.07 -5.39 -5.54
CA LEU A 15 25.92 -5.48 -4.64
C LEU A 15 24.68 -4.83 -5.28
N ALA A 16 24.83 -3.66 -5.88
CA ALA A 16 23.75 -2.96 -6.57
C ALA A 16 23.19 -3.79 -7.74
N ILE A 17 24.06 -4.43 -8.54
CA ILE A 17 23.65 -5.35 -9.61
C ILE A 17 22.93 -6.57 -9.03
N ALA A 18 23.46 -7.19 -7.98
CA ALA A 18 22.84 -8.36 -7.37
C ALA A 18 21.45 -8.06 -6.80
N LEU A 19 21.30 -6.96 -6.06
CA LEU A 19 20.02 -6.54 -5.48
C LEU A 19 19.00 -6.15 -6.55
N SER A 20 19.41 -5.35 -7.54
CA SER A 20 18.51 -4.96 -8.64
C SER A 20 18.12 -6.16 -9.52
N ALA A 21 19.01 -7.14 -9.72
CA ALA A 21 18.71 -8.35 -10.47
C ALA A 21 17.77 -9.28 -9.69
N CYS A 22 17.96 -9.42 -8.38
CA CYS A 22 17.05 -10.16 -7.51
C CYS A 22 15.65 -9.54 -7.57
N TRP A 23 15.55 -8.22 -7.37
CA TRP A 23 14.29 -7.50 -7.46
C TRP A 23 13.63 -7.63 -8.84
N ALA A 24 14.38 -7.43 -9.94
CA ALA A 24 13.85 -7.52 -11.29
C ALA A 24 13.37 -8.95 -11.62
N SER A 25 14.11 -9.97 -11.20
CA SER A 25 13.73 -11.37 -11.43
C SER A 25 12.44 -11.72 -10.69
N LEU A 26 12.28 -11.26 -9.43
CA LEU A 26 11.06 -11.43 -8.66
C LEU A 26 9.88 -10.64 -9.26
N ALA A 27 10.11 -9.42 -9.72
CA ALA A 27 9.10 -8.62 -10.41
C ALA A 27 8.58 -9.33 -11.68
N LEU A 28 9.50 -9.88 -12.49
CA LEU A 28 9.17 -10.63 -13.70
C LEU A 28 8.40 -11.92 -13.37
N TRP A 29 8.84 -12.68 -12.36
CA TRP A 29 8.16 -13.90 -11.92
C TRP A 29 6.71 -13.64 -11.49
N ASN A 30 6.48 -12.60 -10.69
CA ASN A 30 5.18 -12.32 -10.10
C ASN A 30 4.20 -11.65 -11.09
N ARG A 31 4.68 -10.82 -12.02
CA ARG A 31 3.80 -9.90 -12.78
C ARG A 31 3.79 -10.08 -14.29
N LEU A 32 4.65 -10.91 -14.87
CA LEU A 32 4.56 -11.17 -16.31
C LEU A 32 3.25 -11.88 -16.67
N PRO A 33 2.53 -11.41 -17.71
CA PRO A 33 1.22 -11.95 -18.13
C PRO A 33 1.36 -13.22 -18.97
N PHE A 34 2.28 -14.12 -18.60
CA PHE A 34 2.55 -15.37 -19.30
C PHE A 34 2.27 -16.59 -18.41
N GLY A 35 2.36 -17.81 -18.94
CA GLY A 35 2.34 -19.03 -18.12
C GLY A 35 3.55 -19.13 -17.19
N SER A 36 3.45 -19.89 -16.10
CA SER A 36 4.50 -20.03 -15.08
C SER A 36 5.87 -20.39 -15.65
N LEU A 37 5.93 -21.32 -16.61
CA LEU A 37 7.17 -21.71 -17.29
C LEU A 37 7.84 -20.53 -18.00
N ALA A 38 7.07 -19.72 -18.73
CA ALA A 38 7.59 -18.56 -19.45
C ALA A 38 8.08 -17.47 -18.47
N ARG A 39 7.35 -17.22 -17.38
CA ARG A 39 7.79 -16.29 -16.32
C ARG A 39 9.11 -16.74 -15.71
N GLY A 40 9.21 -18.03 -15.37
CA GLY A 40 10.42 -18.64 -14.83
C GLY A 40 11.61 -18.53 -15.77
N ALA A 41 11.41 -18.80 -17.06
CA ALA A 41 12.44 -18.67 -18.08
C ALA A 41 12.95 -17.23 -18.22
N VAL A 42 12.05 -16.24 -18.23
CA VAL A 42 12.43 -14.81 -18.33
C VAL A 42 13.15 -14.33 -17.06
N ALA A 43 12.64 -14.69 -15.88
CA ALA A 43 13.29 -14.36 -14.61
C ALA A 43 14.69 -14.99 -14.50
N LEU A 44 14.83 -16.27 -14.88
CA LEU A 44 16.13 -16.95 -14.93
C LEU A 44 17.06 -16.33 -15.98
N GLY A 45 16.51 -15.93 -17.14
CA GLY A 45 17.25 -15.20 -18.17
C GLY A 45 17.83 -13.88 -17.65
N PHE A 46 17.04 -13.12 -16.87
CA PHE A 46 17.52 -11.88 -16.26
C PHE A 46 18.60 -12.14 -15.19
N ALA A 47 18.39 -13.14 -14.33
CA ALA A 47 19.37 -13.52 -13.31
C ALA A 47 20.69 -14.00 -13.93
N THR A 48 20.64 -14.82 -14.99
CA THR A 48 21.82 -15.28 -15.71
C THR A 48 22.55 -14.15 -16.42
N LEU A 49 21.83 -13.18 -17.01
CA LEU A 49 22.42 -11.94 -17.54
C LEU A 49 23.20 -11.19 -16.46
N ALA A 50 22.62 -11.02 -15.27
CA ALA A 50 23.29 -10.34 -14.16
C ALA A 50 24.57 -11.08 -13.73
N LEU A 51 24.53 -12.42 -13.63
CA LEU A 51 25.72 -13.23 -13.31
C LEU A 51 26.82 -13.12 -14.38
N MET A 52 26.45 -13.06 -15.67
CA MET A 52 27.40 -12.84 -16.76
C MET A 52 28.04 -11.45 -16.68
N VAL A 53 27.25 -10.42 -16.33
CA VAL A 53 27.74 -9.05 -16.16
C VAL A 53 28.69 -8.94 -14.97
N LEU A 54 28.33 -9.53 -13.82
CA LEU A 54 29.19 -9.58 -12.63
C LEU A 54 30.55 -10.22 -12.94
N ARG A 55 30.56 -11.34 -13.68
CA ARG A 55 31.81 -11.96 -14.17
C ARG A 55 32.55 -11.07 -15.18
N GLY A 56 31.81 -10.39 -16.04
CA GLY A 56 32.33 -9.50 -17.07
C GLY A 56 32.94 -8.19 -16.57
N LEU A 57 32.64 -7.76 -15.33
CA LEU A 57 33.22 -6.56 -14.72
C LEU A 57 34.75 -6.60 -14.61
N PHE A 58 35.31 -7.80 -14.53
CA PHE A 58 36.75 -8.06 -14.45
C PHE A 58 37.43 -8.19 -15.83
N ARG A 59 36.71 -7.93 -16.94
CA ARG A 59 37.19 -8.06 -18.32
C ARG A 59 37.25 -6.69 -19.02
N PRO A 60 38.04 -6.52 -20.10
CA PRO A 60 38.21 -5.23 -20.78
C PRO A 60 36.91 -4.67 -21.39
N ARG A 61 35.89 -5.50 -21.64
CA ARG A 61 34.59 -5.09 -22.20
C ARG A 61 33.53 -4.73 -21.15
N ARG A 62 33.93 -4.44 -19.90
CA ARG A 62 33.03 -4.15 -18.77
C ARG A 62 31.97 -3.09 -19.04
N LEU A 63 32.30 -2.02 -19.79
CA LEU A 63 31.34 -0.96 -20.12
C LEU A 63 30.20 -1.46 -21.01
N ARG A 64 30.49 -2.38 -21.95
CA ARG A 64 29.45 -2.98 -22.80
C ARG A 64 28.53 -3.88 -21.98
N ALA A 65 29.10 -4.69 -21.08
CA ALA A 65 28.32 -5.53 -20.17
C ALA A 65 27.40 -4.69 -19.26
N LEU A 66 27.92 -3.60 -18.70
CA LEU A 66 27.14 -2.65 -17.90
C LEU A 66 26.05 -1.98 -18.73
N ALA A 67 26.34 -1.51 -19.95
CA ALA A 67 25.34 -0.90 -20.81
C ALA A 67 24.19 -1.86 -21.14
N THR A 68 24.49 -3.13 -21.45
CA THR A 68 23.46 -4.16 -21.66
C THR A 68 22.60 -4.39 -20.43
N TYR A 69 23.22 -4.47 -19.24
CA TYR A 69 22.49 -4.62 -17.98
C TYR A 69 21.59 -3.41 -17.70
N CYS A 70 22.13 -2.20 -17.80
CA CYS A 70 21.38 -0.97 -17.57
C CYS A 70 20.19 -0.83 -18.53
N LEU A 71 20.38 -1.19 -19.81
CA LEU A 71 19.28 -1.21 -20.78
C LEU A 71 18.19 -2.19 -20.35
N ALA A 72 18.55 -3.45 -20.05
CA ALA A 72 17.60 -4.47 -19.60
C ALA A 72 16.86 -4.05 -18.32
N LEU A 73 17.58 -3.53 -17.32
CA LEU A 73 17.01 -3.04 -16.08
C LEU A 73 16.06 -1.86 -16.33
N THR A 74 16.45 -0.93 -17.20
CA THR A 74 15.60 0.22 -17.57
C THR A 74 14.30 -0.26 -18.20
N THR A 75 14.35 -1.25 -19.10
CA THR A 75 13.15 -1.88 -19.68
C THR A 75 12.25 -2.51 -18.62
N VAL A 76 12.81 -3.21 -17.64
CA VAL A 76 12.02 -3.78 -16.53
C VAL A 76 11.42 -2.68 -15.67
N LEU A 77 12.16 -1.62 -15.37
CA LEU A 77 11.67 -0.48 -14.56
C LEU A 77 10.56 0.29 -15.27
N THR A 78 10.69 0.56 -16.57
CA THR A 78 9.65 1.25 -17.34
C THR A 78 8.38 0.41 -17.44
N TRP A 79 8.51 -0.90 -17.72
CA TRP A 79 7.39 -1.83 -17.66
C TRP A 79 6.75 -1.86 -16.27
N TRP A 80 7.55 -1.98 -15.20
CA TRP A 80 7.08 -2.03 -13.82
C TRP A 80 6.29 -0.78 -13.41
N ALA A 81 6.78 0.40 -13.84
CA ALA A 81 6.12 1.67 -13.60
C ALA A 81 4.80 1.80 -14.37
N SER A 82 4.70 1.18 -15.55
CA SER A 82 3.49 1.21 -16.39
C SER A 82 2.36 0.29 -15.90
N LEU A 83 2.62 -0.62 -14.96
CA LEU A 83 1.60 -1.51 -14.40
C LEU A 83 0.51 -0.72 -13.67
N THR A 84 -0.70 -0.73 -14.22
CA THR A 84 -1.90 -0.14 -13.61
C THR A 84 -2.72 -1.19 -12.85
N PRO A 85 -3.41 -0.79 -11.76
CA PRO A 85 -4.34 -1.68 -11.09
C PRO A 85 -5.53 -2.00 -12.01
N PRO A 86 -5.98 -3.26 -12.12
CA PRO A 86 -7.24 -3.61 -12.79
C PRO A 86 -8.42 -2.81 -12.23
N THR A 87 -9.21 -2.24 -13.13
CA THR A 87 -10.43 -1.47 -12.80
C THR A 87 -11.60 -2.38 -12.47
N THR A 88 -11.67 -3.55 -13.12
CA THR A 88 -12.69 -4.58 -12.90
C THR A 88 -12.03 -5.90 -12.51
N GLY A 89 -12.72 -6.70 -11.71
CA GLY A 89 -12.23 -7.99 -11.25
C GLY A 89 -13.30 -8.73 -10.46
N ASN A 90 -13.14 -10.05 -10.38
CA ASN A 90 -13.97 -10.90 -9.54
C ASN A 90 -13.49 -10.83 -8.09
N TRP A 91 -13.72 -9.68 -7.46
CA TRP A 91 -13.23 -9.36 -6.12
C TRP A 91 -13.98 -10.12 -5.04
N ALA A 92 -13.28 -10.44 -3.94
CA ALA A 92 -13.92 -11.04 -2.79
C ALA A 92 -15.00 -10.11 -2.20
N PRO A 93 -16.11 -10.65 -1.63
CA PRO A 93 -17.28 -9.84 -1.28
C PRO A 93 -17.00 -8.72 -0.26
N ASP A 94 -16.05 -8.93 0.65
CA ASP A 94 -15.60 -8.00 1.69
C ASP A 94 -14.79 -6.80 1.19
N VAL A 95 -14.31 -6.90 -0.06
CA VAL A 95 -13.51 -5.87 -0.77
C VAL A 95 -14.05 -5.62 -2.18
N ALA A 96 -15.32 -5.96 -2.42
CA ALA A 96 -15.96 -5.90 -3.73
C ALA A 96 -16.04 -4.46 -4.26
N HIS A 97 -16.30 -3.49 -3.38
CA HIS A 97 -16.48 -2.09 -3.72
C HIS A 97 -15.38 -1.23 -3.11
N GLN A 98 -14.95 -0.23 -3.89
CA GLN A 98 -14.19 0.90 -3.36
C GLN A 98 -15.16 2.01 -2.98
N VAL A 99 -14.93 2.64 -1.83
CA VAL A 99 -15.69 3.84 -1.46
C VAL A 99 -15.49 4.93 -2.51
N THR A 100 -16.59 5.58 -2.88
CA THR A 100 -16.58 6.82 -3.67
C THR A 100 -17.41 7.86 -2.93
N GLY A 101 -17.26 9.13 -3.29
CA GLY A 101 -18.04 10.16 -2.63
C GLY A 101 -17.88 11.53 -3.25
N GLU A 102 -18.76 12.42 -2.83
CA GLU A 102 -18.84 13.80 -3.25
C GLU A 102 -18.93 14.69 -2.02
N LEU A 103 -18.21 15.82 -2.05
CA LEU A 103 -18.25 16.83 -1.00
C LEU A 103 -18.98 18.06 -1.54
N THR A 104 -20.09 18.41 -0.90
CA THR A 104 -20.87 19.61 -1.23
C THR A 104 -20.99 20.48 0.02
N GLY A 105 -20.27 21.61 0.05
CA GLY A 105 -20.14 22.43 1.26
C GLY A 105 -19.45 21.64 2.37
N SER A 106 -20.09 21.52 3.53
CA SER A 106 -19.65 20.68 4.65
C SER A 106 -20.26 19.28 4.64
N THR A 107 -21.10 18.93 3.67
CA THR A 107 -21.71 17.59 3.61
C THR A 107 -20.90 16.64 2.73
N LEU A 108 -20.33 15.61 3.34
CA LEU A 108 -19.65 14.50 2.66
C LEU A 108 -20.66 13.37 2.40
N THR A 109 -20.95 13.07 1.13
CA THR A 109 -21.79 11.92 0.77
C THR A 109 -20.93 10.81 0.20
N LEU A 110 -20.91 9.66 0.87
CA LEU A 110 -20.16 8.48 0.48
C LEU A 110 -21.10 7.40 -0.09
N LYS A 111 -20.64 6.70 -1.11
CA LYS A 111 -21.24 5.49 -1.68
C LYS A 111 -20.33 4.31 -1.39
N HIS A 112 -20.94 3.15 -1.21
CA HIS A 112 -20.24 1.92 -0.82
C HIS A 112 -19.55 2.03 0.55
N VAL A 113 -20.25 2.63 1.52
CA VAL A 113 -19.85 2.50 2.93
C VAL A 113 -20.17 1.08 3.38
N ARG A 114 -19.17 0.36 3.85
CA ARG A 114 -19.32 -1.03 4.31
C ARG A 114 -19.93 -1.06 5.71
N ASN A 115 -20.94 -1.90 5.90
CA ASN A 115 -21.60 -2.07 7.20
C ASN A 115 -21.92 -3.54 7.43
N PHE A 116 -20.89 -4.37 7.38
CA PHE A 116 -21.04 -5.82 7.46
C PHE A 116 -21.18 -6.28 8.90
N THR A 117 -21.97 -7.33 9.11
CA THR A 117 -22.04 -8.03 10.40
C THR A 117 -21.34 -9.37 10.30
N TRP A 118 -20.30 -9.58 11.12
CA TRP A 118 -19.39 -10.71 11.00
C TRP A 118 -19.71 -11.82 12.01
N ARG A 119 -19.78 -13.06 11.53
CA ARG A 119 -19.83 -14.29 12.36
C ARG A 119 -18.52 -15.07 12.29
N SER A 120 -17.86 -15.06 11.13
CA SER A 120 -16.52 -15.60 10.91
C SER A 120 -15.84 -14.89 9.72
N PRO A 121 -14.56 -15.15 9.41
CA PRO A 121 -13.89 -14.50 8.27
C PRO A 121 -14.53 -14.78 6.91
N SER A 122 -15.34 -15.85 6.80
CA SER A 122 -16.03 -16.25 5.59
C SER A 122 -17.56 -16.30 5.71
N ASP A 123 -18.12 -15.92 6.87
CA ASP A 123 -19.57 -15.85 7.10
C ASP A 123 -19.94 -14.49 7.71
N PHE A 124 -20.66 -13.70 6.92
CA PHE A 124 -21.05 -12.34 7.26
C PHE A 124 -22.28 -11.90 6.47
N ASP A 125 -23.04 -10.97 7.02
CA ASP A 125 -24.11 -10.29 6.30
C ASP A 125 -23.54 -9.06 5.60
N ALA A 126 -23.48 -9.13 4.27
CA ALA A 126 -22.95 -8.05 3.45
C ALA A 126 -23.97 -6.91 3.30
N LYS A 127 -23.58 -5.70 3.68
CA LYS A 127 -24.36 -4.47 3.49
C LYS A 127 -23.46 -3.33 3.04
N TRP A 128 -23.76 -2.79 1.86
CA TRP A 128 -23.10 -1.60 1.30
C TRP A 128 -24.12 -0.46 1.25
N GLU A 129 -23.76 0.66 1.83
CA GLU A 129 -24.67 1.78 2.05
C GLU A 129 -24.19 3.04 1.32
N SER A 130 -25.13 3.96 1.11
CA SER A 130 -24.81 5.36 0.84
C SER A 130 -25.13 6.16 2.09
N ARG A 131 -24.15 6.89 2.63
CA ARG A 131 -24.29 7.67 3.86
C ARG A 131 -23.80 9.09 3.64
N SER A 132 -24.41 10.05 4.31
CA SER A 132 -24.01 11.46 4.28
C SER A 132 -23.62 11.91 5.68
N TYR A 133 -22.51 12.63 5.77
CA TYR A 133 -21.93 13.11 7.02
C TYR A 133 -21.77 14.62 6.96
N ASP A 134 -22.14 15.31 8.04
CA ASP A 134 -21.91 16.74 8.20
C ASP A 134 -20.54 16.96 8.86
N LEU A 135 -19.57 17.47 8.10
CA LEU A 135 -18.20 17.68 8.57
C LEU A 135 -18.10 18.79 9.63
N ASP A 136 -19.10 19.67 9.73
CA ASP A 136 -19.16 20.66 10.81
C ASP A 136 -19.48 20.01 12.18
N ARG A 137 -19.97 18.76 12.15
CA ARG A 137 -20.23 17.92 13.33
C ARG A 137 -19.09 16.96 13.66
N LEU A 138 -17.96 17.02 12.95
CA LEU A 138 -16.81 16.19 13.26
C LEU A 138 -16.21 16.60 14.61
N GLU A 139 -16.05 15.64 15.52
CA GLU A 139 -15.56 15.91 16.88
C GLU A 139 -14.22 15.24 17.19
N SER A 140 -13.97 14.06 16.61
CA SER A 140 -12.80 13.24 16.97
C SER A 140 -12.22 12.49 15.79
N VAL A 141 -10.93 12.15 15.94
CA VAL A 141 -10.21 11.23 15.07
C VAL A 141 -9.49 10.24 15.96
N ASP A 142 -9.77 8.95 15.78
CA ASP A 142 -9.15 7.87 16.53
C ASP A 142 -8.35 6.96 15.58
N LEU A 143 -7.20 6.51 16.05
CA LEU A 143 -6.36 5.56 15.34
C LEU A 143 -6.50 4.18 15.97
N PHE A 144 -6.72 3.15 15.16
CA PHE A 144 -6.68 1.77 15.60
C PHE A 144 -5.52 1.05 14.94
N MET A 145 -4.85 0.19 15.72
CA MET A 145 -3.82 -0.71 15.25
C MET A 145 -4.24 -2.16 15.51
N SER A 146 -4.43 -2.93 14.45
CA SER A 146 -4.79 -4.35 14.53
C SER A 146 -3.56 -5.23 14.28
N HIS A 147 -3.28 -6.18 15.17
CA HIS A 147 -2.13 -7.06 15.05
C HIS A 147 -2.58 -8.50 14.82
N TRP A 148 -2.11 -9.11 13.73
CA TRP A 148 -2.51 -10.47 13.32
C TRP A 148 -1.36 -11.48 13.27
N SER A 149 -0.12 -11.04 13.52
CA SER A 149 1.07 -11.89 13.54
C SER A 149 1.98 -11.48 14.71
N GLY A 150 1.39 -11.45 15.91
CA GLY A 150 1.98 -10.77 17.07
C GLY A 150 2.20 -9.28 16.79
N GLU A 151 3.10 -8.63 17.54
CA GLU A 151 3.36 -7.19 17.45
C GLU A 151 4.11 -6.75 16.16
N THR A 152 4.44 -7.67 15.25
CA THR A 152 5.36 -7.39 14.13
C THR A 152 4.67 -6.83 12.88
N ILE A 153 3.35 -7.03 12.75
CA ILE A 153 2.58 -6.57 11.60
C ILE A 153 1.29 -5.92 12.11
N GLY A 154 1.22 -4.60 11.97
CA GLY A 154 0.07 -3.79 12.38
C GLY A 154 -0.74 -3.30 11.17
N HIS A 155 -2.06 -3.46 11.24
CA HIS A 155 -3.02 -2.85 10.32
C HIS A 155 -3.53 -1.54 10.89
N MET A 156 -3.30 -0.46 10.16
CA MET A 156 -3.77 0.86 10.58
C MET A 156 -5.20 1.12 10.08
N ILE A 157 -6.05 1.64 10.97
CA ILE A 157 -7.41 2.10 10.67
C ILE A 157 -7.58 3.48 11.31
N ILE A 158 -8.26 4.39 10.63
CA ILE A 158 -8.57 5.71 11.16
C ILE A 158 -10.09 5.85 11.24
N SER A 159 -10.62 6.21 12.40
CA SER A 159 -12.05 6.45 12.61
C SER A 159 -12.32 7.92 12.91
N PHE A 160 -13.39 8.43 12.33
CA PHE A 160 -13.85 9.81 12.48
C PHE A 160 -15.19 9.79 13.21
N GLY A 161 -15.22 10.42 14.39
CA GLY A 161 -16.40 10.48 15.23
C GLY A 161 -17.14 11.81 15.10
N PHE A 162 -18.46 11.73 14.97
CA PHE A 162 -19.37 12.85 14.81
C PHE A 162 -20.22 13.09 16.06
N SER A 163 -20.71 14.32 16.24
CA SER A 163 -21.48 14.74 17.42
C SER A 163 -22.85 14.08 17.56
N ASP A 164 -23.36 13.48 16.49
CA ASP A 164 -24.58 12.65 16.49
C ASP A 164 -24.33 11.18 16.85
N GLY A 165 -23.07 10.81 17.11
CA GLY A 165 -22.66 9.47 17.53
C GLY A 165 -22.18 8.57 16.38
N ASP A 166 -22.24 9.03 15.14
CA ASP A 166 -21.72 8.28 14.00
C ASP A 166 -20.19 8.12 14.08
N GLN A 167 -19.71 6.95 13.65
CA GLN A 167 -18.28 6.61 13.58
C GLN A 167 -17.96 6.08 12.17
N LEU A 168 -17.20 6.87 11.42
CA LEU A 168 -16.79 6.56 10.06
C LEU A 168 -15.34 6.10 10.05
N ALA A 169 -15.12 4.81 9.87
CA ALA A 169 -13.79 4.23 9.83
C ALA A 169 -13.27 4.03 8.40
N TRP A 170 -11.99 4.26 8.20
CA TRP A 170 -11.27 4.14 6.95
C TRP A 170 -10.13 3.14 7.08
N SER A 171 -10.04 2.26 6.09
CA SER A 171 -8.96 1.29 6.01
C SER A 171 -8.50 1.06 4.57
N VAL A 172 -7.19 0.90 4.40
CA VAL A 172 -6.59 0.49 3.13
C VAL A 172 -6.41 -1.02 3.18
N GLU A 173 -7.10 -1.72 2.30
CA GLU A 173 -7.15 -3.18 2.27
C GLU A 173 -6.54 -3.73 0.99
N VAL A 174 -6.07 -4.97 1.05
CA VAL A 174 -5.71 -5.73 -0.14
C VAL A 174 -6.99 -6.17 -0.85
N ARG A 175 -7.19 -5.73 -2.08
CA ARG A 175 -8.32 -6.08 -2.94
C ARG A 175 -8.04 -7.41 -3.64
N ARG A 176 -8.32 -8.49 -2.91
CA ARG A 176 -8.14 -9.87 -3.37
C ARG A 176 -9.31 -10.35 -4.26
N GLN A 177 -9.03 -11.31 -5.14
CA GLN A 177 -10.06 -12.05 -5.88
C GLN A 177 -10.77 -13.10 -5.00
N ILE A 178 -11.91 -13.64 -5.43
CA ILE A 178 -12.74 -14.59 -4.64
C ILE A 178 -11.94 -15.79 -4.10
N ASP A 179 -10.95 -16.29 -4.85
CA ASP A 179 -10.06 -17.38 -4.43
C ASP A 179 -8.61 -16.92 -4.18
N GLY A 180 -8.41 -15.60 -4.14
CA GLY A 180 -7.11 -14.98 -3.91
C GLY A 180 -6.82 -14.84 -2.42
N GLY A 181 -5.56 -15.11 -2.05
CA GLY A 181 -5.04 -14.87 -0.71
C GLY A 181 -4.15 -13.63 -0.62
N PHE A 182 -3.88 -13.20 0.61
CA PHE A 182 -2.81 -12.26 0.91
C PHE A 182 -1.44 -12.94 0.79
N SER A 183 -0.47 -12.26 0.19
CA SER A 183 0.91 -12.73 0.15
C SER A 183 1.86 -11.55 0.26
N PRO A 184 2.57 -11.37 1.39
CA PRO A 184 3.47 -10.23 1.58
C PRO A 184 4.49 -10.06 0.44
N ILE A 185 5.04 -11.18 -0.04
CA ILE A 185 6.03 -11.17 -1.12
C ILE A 185 5.36 -10.85 -2.46
N ALA A 186 4.26 -11.53 -2.81
CA ALA A 186 3.62 -11.27 -4.10
C ALA A 186 3.04 -9.84 -4.17
N ASP A 187 2.52 -9.34 -3.05
CA ASP A 187 1.90 -8.02 -2.95
C ASP A 187 2.92 -6.88 -2.90
N LEU A 188 4.14 -7.13 -2.37
CA LEU A 188 5.28 -6.24 -2.61
C LEU A 188 5.54 -6.05 -4.12
N PHE A 189 5.25 -7.09 -4.90
CA PHE A 189 5.32 -7.06 -6.35
C PHE A 189 3.98 -6.73 -7.04
N LYS A 190 3.13 -5.88 -6.43
CA LYS A 190 1.86 -5.38 -7.02
C LYS A 190 0.84 -6.46 -7.39
N SER A 191 0.96 -7.69 -6.88
CA SER A 191 0.13 -8.82 -7.33
C SER A 191 -1.36 -8.58 -7.12
N ASN A 192 -1.76 -8.17 -5.92
CA ASN A 192 -3.10 -7.66 -5.66
C ASN A 192 -3.15 -6.13 -5.71
N THR A 193 -4.32 -5.58 -6.04
CA THR A 193 -4.57 -4.15 -5.94
C THR A 193 -4.93 -3.75 -4.52
N LEU A 194 -4.87 -2.46 -4.21
CA LEU A 194 -5.40 -1.93 -2.96
C LEU A 194 -6.82 -1.41 -3.18
N VAL A 195 -7.63 -1.46 -2.13
CA VAL A 195 -8.95 -0.82 -2.08
C VAL A 195 -9.03 0.05 -0.83
N LEU A 196 -9.66 1.21 -0.98
CA LEU A 196 -10.02 2.04 0.15
C LEU A 196 -11.43 1.65 0.60
N ILE A 197 -11.54 1.23 1.86
CA ILE A 197 -12.81 0.90 2.51
C ILE A 197 -13.14 2.02 3.49
N ALA A 198 -14.26 2.68 3.25
CA ALA A 198 -14.97 3.41 4.29
C ALA A 198 -16.03 2.47 4.87
N ALA A 199 -16.13 2.40 6.18
CA ALA A 199 -17.02 1.48 6.87
C ALA A 199 -17.60 2.10 8.13
N ASP A 200 -18.68 1.51 8.60
CA ASP A 200 -19.06 1.61 10.00
C ASP A 200 -17.90 1.11 10.88
N GLU A 201 -17.59 1.82 11.96
CA GLU A 201 -16.50 1.41 12.85
C GLU A 201 -16.71 -0.02 13.39
N ARG A 202 -17.96 -0.40 13.69
CA ARG A 202 -18.27 -1.73 14.21
C ARG A 202 -18.01 -2.84 13.21
N ASP A 203 -18.17 -2.57 11.91
CA ASP A 203 -17.83 -3.51 10.85
C ASP A 203 -16.32 -3.75 10.81
N VAL A 204 -15.55 -2.69 10.61
CA VAL A 204 -14.11 -2.82 10.34
C VAL A 204 -13.37 -3.36 11.57
N LEU A 205 -13.77 -2.96 12.78
CA LEU A 205 -13.22 -3.50 14.01
C LEU A 205 -13.75 -4.90 14.31
N GLY A 206 -15.05 -5.15 14.11
CA GLY A 206 -15.66 -6.47 14.33
C GLY A 206 -15.08 -7.56 13.43
N THR A 207 -14.68 -7.21 12.19
CA THR A 207 -13.94 -8.13 11.31
C THR A 207 -12.66 -8.64 11.98
N ARG A 208 -11.99 -7.79 12.76
CA ARG A 208 -10.67 -8.05 13.33
C ARG A 208 -10.77 -8.72 14.68
N THR A 209 -11.50 -8.11 15.61
CA THR A 209 -11.65 -8.63 16.98
C THR A 209 -12.50 -9.89 17.01
N ASN A 210 -13.68 -9.87 16.38
CA ASN A 210 -14.67 -10.93 16.57
C ASN A 210 -14.53 -12.05 15.53
N ALA A 211 -14.28 -11.69 14.27
CA ALA A 211 -14.21 -12.67 13.19
C ALA A 211 -12.84 -13.34 13.09
N ARG A 212 -11.75 -12.56 13.23
CA ARG A 212 -10.38 -13.05 13.04
C ARG A 212 -9.60 -13.28 14.33
N GLY A 213 -10.05 -12.73 15.45
CA GLY A 213 -9.35 -12.84 16.74
C GLY A 213 -8.03 -12.05 16.78
N GLU A 214 -7.96 -10.93 16.07
CA GLU A 214 -6.79 -10.02 16.07
C GLU A 214 -6.78 -9.13 17.33
N ASP A 215 -5.58 -8.75 17.77
CA ASP A 215 -5.40 -7.80 18.88
C ASP A 215 -5.52 -6.37 18.37
N VAL A 216 -6.54 -5.63 18.82
CA VAL A 216 -6.82 -4.27 18.37
C VAL A 216 -6.59 -3.27 19.50
N TYR A 217 -5.72 -2.30 19.24
CA TYR A 217 -5.41 -1.20 20.15
C TYR A 217 -5.99 0.11 19.62
N ILE A 218 -6.62 0.89 20.48
CA ILE A 218 -7.13 2.23 20.18
C ILE A 218 -6.18 3.29 20.73
N TYR A 219 -5.86 4.28 19.89
CA TYR A 219 -5.09 5.45 20.24
C TYR A 219 -5.97 6.68 20.01
N ARG A 220 -6.51 7.20 21.12
CA ARG A 220 -7.30 8.42 21.12
C ARG A 220 -6.40 9.60 20.78
N THR A 221 -6.73 10.36 19.74
CA THR A 221 -5.95 11.54 19.39
C THR A 221 -6.56 12.78 20.04
N ASN A 222 -5.71 13.72 20.46
CA ASN A 222 -6.16 15.03 20.94
C ASN A 222 -6.29 16.04 19.78
N THR A 223 -6.65 15.56 18.59
CA THR A 223 -6.82 16.43 17.43
C THR A 223 -8.29 16.87 17.35
N GLY A 224 -8.56 18.12 17.73
CA GLY A 224 -9.86 18.74 17.47
C GLY A 224 -10.04 19.03 15.98
N ALA A 225 -11.25 18.84 15.45
CA ALA A 225 -11.58 18.90 14.02
C ALA A 225 -11.14 20.18 13.28
N LYS A 226 -10.99 21.31 13.98
CA LYS A 226 -10.45 22.56 13.39
C LYS A 226 -8.99 22.48 12.94
N MET A 227 -8.22 21.50 13.43
CA MET A 227 -6.81 21.35 13.09
C MET A 227 -6.58 20.43 11.86
N SER A 228 -7.50 19.51 11.57
CA SER A 228 -7.38 18.55 10.46
C SER A 228 -7.98 19.05 9.14
N ILE A 229 -8.90 20.03 9.17
CA ILE A 229 -9.51 20.66 7.99
C ILE A 229 -8.78 21.98 7.64
N SER A 230 -7.45 22.04 7.82
CA SER A 230 -6.66 23.16 7.29
C SER A 230 -6.39 22.92 5.80
N THR A 231 -7.29 23.49 5.00
CA THR A 231 -7.15 23.92 3.60
C THR A 231 -5.89 23.49 2.84
N ALA A 232 -6.10 22.84 1.70
CA ALA A 232 -5.13 22.70 0.61
C ALA A 232 -4.28 23.99 0.44
N PRO A 233 -2.96 23.88 0.19
CA PRO A 233 -2.11 25.05 0.09
C PRO A 233 -2.56 25.93 -1.08
N THR A 234 -3.09 27.11 -0.75
CA THR A 234 -3.19 28.19 -1.72
C THR A 234 -1.75 28.64 -2.05
N PRO A 235 -1.32 28.66 -3.32
CA PRO A 235 0.04 29.06 -3.64
C PRO A 235 0.24 30.53 -3.25
N GLY A 236 1.16 30.81 -2.32
CA GLY A 236 1.66 32.15 -2.05
C GLY A 236 1.65 32.67 -0.61
N ARG A 237 1.21 31.92 0.41
CA ARG A 237 1.33 32.37 1.81
C ARG A 237 2.47 31.68 2.55
N LYS A 238 3.50 32.46 2.90
CA LYS A 238 4.56 32.03 3.83
C LYS A 238 3.96 31.71 5.20
N PRO A 239 4.35 30.60 5.86
CA PRO A 239 3.88 30.28 7.19
C PRO A 239 4.37 31.32 8.21
N ARG A 240 3.47 31.80 9.08
CA ARG A 240 3.83 32.60 10.26
C ARG A 240 4.29 31.67 11.37
N VAL A 241 5.45 31.97 11.93
CA VAL A 241 5.91 31.42 13.20
C VAL A 241 5.07 32.04 14.32
N LEU A 242 4.31 31.21 15.04
CA LEU A 242 3.70 31.60 16.30
C LEU A 242 4.72 31.32 17.42
N SER A 243 5.25 32.40 17.98
CA SER A 243 6.00 32.42 19.22
C SER A 243 5.05 32.13 20.38
N CYS A 244 5.35 31.10 21.18
CA CYS A 244 4.75 30.93 22.51
C CYS A 244 5.79 31.31 23.56
N CYS A 245 5.64 32.52 24.09
CA CYS A 245 6.05 32.85 25.45
C CYS A 245 4.78 33.01 26.30
N ASN A 246 4.88 32.51 27.54
CA ASN A 246 3.94 32.58 28.68
C ASN A 246 2.78 31.57 28.63
N MET A 247 2.57 30.65 29.59
CA MET A 247 3.11 30.43 30.95
C MET A 247 3.48 28.96 31.15
#